data_AF-A0A5N6Q6V7-F1
#
_entry.id   AF-A0A5N6Q6V7-F1
#
_cell.length_a   1.000
_cell.length_b   1.000
_cell.length_c   1.000
_cell.angle_alpha   90.00
_cell.angle_beta   90.00
_cell.angle_gamma   90.00
#
_symmetry.space_group_name_H-M   'P 1'
#
loop_
_entity.id
_entity.type
_entity.pdbx_description
1 polymer ?
#
loop_
_entity_poly.entity_id
_entity_poly.type
_entity_poly.pdbx_seq_one_letter_code
_entity_poly.pdbx_strand_id
1 'polypeptide(L)'
;MDFNNITMLNDVDVKSYHNIIRVRIISWWKLPSKNNADETYSIEMIVVDEQGTRMHASCLSKYFSLFEKYFTHGSCLIIKSPTFGPNTATFKYVDNRHKIGFYYNTKITQSDDLFGSFYGFSFTGFKSILDKTAREDVSIDVIGSVVRCFDRVKKAGDNNYYRRSMELEDLENHCICVTLWDEYEKQFSDYLSKHPDVTTIVIVLQFGRLKWFGGKPYVSNAFNNVTRLFINDDINEINSFKQSLLERPEKETSSSSRRTTSSLIYSLRDEFLVNNDFCKVAELLEIMEVKSVIIVATIIHVDPHIEWYYDACTKCNKKVNKEVIRTMEDEGSADFEEKKVLTCKTPKCAGEAISATQRFKLPIQVQDPTGITSFTIFDGEARRIFKKTAKEILEKYLEVCYNKSLPDEFDDLVDKKYGFKIDITNYNVINKCQFFTISKMTNDSSIIGELEKNFNLEEDDSWTADNVTPIFKLNEIESISKADKVKLKCSLDEIYDVDEPLSYSSTKARQSLSSSGKEDNFKLLTPKLEK
;
A
#
# COMPACT_ATOMS: atom_id res chain seq x y z
N MET A 1 28.64 -47.20 -5.28
CA MET A 1 29.28 -46.21 -4.39
C MET A 1 28.83 -46.56 -3.00
N ASP A 2 29.75 -46.73 -2.04
CA ASP A 2 29.38 -47.10 -0.67
C ASP A 2 28.63 -45.95 0.00
N PHE A 3 27.30 -46.10 0.11
CA PHE A 3 26.40 -45.14 0.76
C PHE A 3 26.43 -45.23 2.31
N ASN A 4 27.26 -46.11 2.88
CA ASN A 4 27.25 -46.43 4.31
C ASN A 4 27.91 -45.39 5.25
N ASN A 5 28.45 -44.29 4.73
CA ASN A 5 29.18 -43.29 5.53
C ASN A 5 28.63 -41.85 5.41
N ILE A 6 27.34 -41.68 5.11
CA ILE A 6 26.72 -40.33 5.09
C ILE A 6 26.39 -39.91 6.54
N THR A 7 26.88 -38.75 6.93
CA THR A 7 26.64 -38.11 8.24
C THR A 7 25.55 -37.06 8.12
N MET A 8 24.60 -37.05 9.05
CA MET A 8 23.55 -36.03 9.15
C MET A 8 24.13 -34.72 9.68
N LEU A 9 23.52 -33.58 9.35
CA LEU A 9 24.07 -32.26 9.69
C LEU A 9 24.12 -31.98 11.20
N ASN A 10 23.27 -32.64 12.00
CA ASN A 10 23.34 -32.55 13.46
C ASN A 10 24.46 -33.41 14.07
N ASP A 11 24.91 -34.44 13.35
CA ASP A 11 25.86 -35.44 13.84
C ASP A 11 27.28 -35.21 13.31
N VAL A 12 27.52 -34.10 12.61
CA VAL A 12 28.83 -33.78 12.03
C VAL A 12 29.87 -33.58 13.13
N ASP A 13 30.98 -34.32 13.02
CA ASP A 13 32.15 -34.06 13.85
C ASP A 13 32.94 -32.90 13.26
N VAL A 14 32.79 -31.71 13.83
CA VAL A 14 33.47 -30.49 13.38
C VAL A 14 35.00 -30.57 13.49
N LYS A 15 35.54 -31.53 14.25
CA LYS A 15 37.00 -31.78 14.35
C LYS A 15 37.51 -32.72 13.25
N SER A 16 36.62 -33.42 12.56
CA SER A 16 36.96 -34.37 11.51
C SER A 16 36.98 -33.72 10.12
N TYR A 17 38.01 -34.02 9.34
CA TYR A 17 38.11 -33.64 7.92
C TYR A 17 37.48 -34.68 6.97
N HIS A 18 36.90 -35.75 7.51
CA HIS A 18 36.41 -36.89 6.72
C HIS A 18 34.89 -37.02 6.71
N ASN A 19 34.16 -36.00 7.16
CA ASN A 19 32.71 -35.98 7.06
C ASN A 19 32.27 -36.11 5.60
N ILE A 20 31.22 -36.90 5.37
CA ILE A 20 30.54 -37.00 4.09
C ILE A 20 29.08 -36.66 4.37
N ILE A 21 28.60 -35.54 3.84
CA ILE A 21 27.23 -35.10 4.04
C ILE A 21 26.46 -35.19 2.73
N ARG A 22 25.16 -35.45 2.81
CA ARG A 22 24.24 -35.40 1.67
C ARG A 22 23.17 -34.35 1.96
N VAL A 23 23.09 -33.34 1.09
CA VAL A 23 22.27 -32.17 1.33
C VAL A 23 21.60 -31.64 0.06
N ARG A 24 20.45 -30.99 0.20
CA ARG A 24 19.76 -30.25 -0.86
C ARG A 24 19.97 -28.75 -0.66
N ILE A 25 20.25 -28.02 -1.72
CA ILE A 25 20.29 -26.54 -1.68
C ILE A 25 18.87 -25.98 -1.74
N ILE A 26 18.43 -25.30 -0.67
CA ILE A 26 17.07 -24.72 -0.59
C ILE A 26 17.03 -23.21 -0.87
N SER A 27 18.14 -22.51 -0.72
CA SER A 27 18.32 -21.10 -1.09
C SER A 27 19.80 -20.81 -1.29
N TRP A 28 20.14 -19.90 -2.21
CA TRP A 28 21.51 -19.42 -2.40
C TRP A 28 21.53 -18.01 -2.98
N TRP A 29 22.58 -17.25 -2.69
CA TRP A 29 22.76 -15.89 -3.18
C TRP A 29 24.25 -15.53 -3.27
N LYS A 30 24.54 -14.51 -4.08
CA LYS A 30 25.89 -13.93 -4.21
C LYS A 30 26.04 -12.77 -3.24
N LEU A 31 27.10 -12.80 -2.44
CA LEU A 31 27.46 -11.70 -1.56
C LEU A 31 28.52 -10.82 -2.24
N PRO A 32 28.26 -9.51 -2.43
CA PRO A 32 29.22 -8.61 -3.04
C PRO A 32 30.44 -8.37 -2.13
N SER A 33 31.57 -8.01 -2.75
CA SER A 33 32.78 -7.61 -2.05
C SER A 33 32.60 -6.25 -1.39
N LYS A 34 33.15 -6.10 -0.18
CA LYS A 34 33.10 -4.82 0.55
C LYS A 34 33.78 -3.67 -0.20
N ASN A 35 34.80 -4.00 -1.00
CA ASN A 35 35.61 -3.02 -1.71
C ASN A 35 35.03 -2.71 -3.11
N ASN A 36 34.26 -3.62 -3.69
CA ASN A 36 33.69 -3.48 -5.02
C ASN A 36 32.35 -4.22 -5.10
N ALA A 37 31.25 -3.47 -5.25
CA ALA A 37 29.90 -4.04 -5.28
C ALA A 37 29.65 -4.91 -6.53
N ASP A 38 30.42 -4.72 -7.60
CA ASP A 38 30.30 -5.48 -8.85
C ASP A 38 31.02 -6.84 -8.78
N GLU A 39 31.89 -7.03 -7.79
CA GLU A 39 32.60 -8.30 -7.57
C GLU A 39 31.91 -9.14 -6.51
N THR A 40 31.72 -10.43 -6.78
CA THR A 40 31.19 -11.36 -5.79
C THR A 40 32.33 -11.88 -4.88
N TYR A 41 32.20 -11.67 -3.58
CA TYR A 41 33.14 -12.18 -2.57
C TYR A 41 32.90 -13.66 -2.25
N SER A 42 31.64 -14.03 -2.06
CA SER A 42 31.24 -15.40 -1.73
C SER A 42 29.87 -15.74 -2.29
N ILE A 43 29.65 -17.03 -2.52
CA ILE A 43 28.34 -17.62 -2.70
C ILE A 43 27.93 -18.18 -1.34
N GLU A 44 26.82 -17.67 -0.82
CA GLU A 44 26.20 -18.15 0.41
C GLU A 44 25.00 -19.03 0.03
N MET A 45 24.74 -20.06 0.81
CA MET A 45 23.64 -20.98 0.57
C MET A 45 23.10 -21.61 1.85
N ILE A 46 21.82 -21.96 1.83
CA ILE A 46 21.20 -22.73 2.90
C ILE A 46 20.96 -24.13 2.35
N VAL A 47 21.45 -25.11 3.08
CA VAL A 47 21.31 -26.52 2.76
C VAL A 47 20.48 -27.25 3.80
N VAL A 48 19.80 -28.32 3.39
CA VAL A 48 19.00 -29.18 4.26
C VAL A 48 19.37 -30.65 4.05
N ASP A 49 19.41 -31.45 5.11
CA ASP A 49 19.60 -32.90 5.04
C ASP A 49 18.27 -33.69 5.03
N GLU A 50 18.36 -35.02 5.03
CA GLU A 50 17.21 -35.94 5.04
C GLU A 50 16.35 -35.80 6.30
N GLN A 51 16.92 -35.33 7.41
CA GLN A 51 16.21 -35.12 8.68
C GLN A 51 15.56 -33.73 8.77
N GLY A 52 15.72 -32.87 7.75
CA GLY A 52 15.24 -31.50 7.77
C GLY A 52 16.15 -30.54 8.54
N THR A 53 17.34 -30.98 8.95
CA THR A 53 18.32 -30.12 9.60
C THR A 53 18.86 -29.15 8.57
N ARG A 54 18.83 -27.86 8.90
CA ARG A 54 19.34 -26.80 8.03
C ARG A 54 20.73 -26.36 8.50
N MET A 55 21.58 -26.00 7.54
CA MET A 55 22.87 -25.40 7.82
C MET A 55 23.22 -24.36 6.77
N HIS A 56 23.90 -23.30 7.20
CA HIS A 56 24.43 -22.29 6.29
C HIS A 56 25.77 -22.79 5.72
N ALA A 57 25.97 -22.66 4.41
CA ALA A 57 27.22 -22.93 3.74
C ALA A 57 27.73 -21.71 2.96
N SER A 58 29.05 -21.55 2.87
CA SER A 58 29.70 -20.44 2.18
C SER A 58 30.87 -20.94 1.32
N CYS A 59 30.90 -20.47 0.07
CA CYS A 59 31.97 -20.72 -0.89
C CYS A 59 32.63 -19.38 -1.25
N LEU A 60 33.95 -19.25 -1.04
CA LEU A 60 34.70 -18.04 -1.39
C LEU A 60 34.97 -17.96 -2.89
N SER A 61 35.08 -16.75 -3.43
CA SER A 61 35.30 -16.47 -4.86
C SER A 61 36.44 -17.25 -5.50
N LYS A 62 37.55 -17.45 -4.77
CA LYS A 62 38.70 -18.26 -5.21
C LYS A 62 38.39 -19.72 -5.54
N TYR A 63 37.24 -20.24 -5.11
CA TYR A 63 36.81 -21.63 -5.36
C TYR A 63 35.61 -21.73 -6.32
N PHE A 64 35.16 -20.62 -6.92
CA PHE A 64 34.02 -20.63 -7.85
C PHE A 64 34.24 -21.51 -9.07
N SER A 65 35.45 -21.47 -9.65
CA SER A 65 35.82 -22.31 -10.80
C SER A 65 35.65 -23.81 -10.54
N LEU A 66 35.72 -24.24 -9.28
CA LEU A 66 35.55 -25.63 -8.88
C LEU A 66 34.08 -25.98 -8.61
N PHE A 67 33.36 -25.09 -7.92
CA PHE A 67 32.10 -25.46 -7.27
C PHE A 67 30.85 -24.75 -7.78
N GLU A 68 30.96 -23.57 -8.40
CA GLU A 68 29.80 -22.74 -8.77
C GLU A 68 28.80 -23.49 -9.65
N LYS A 69 29.29 -24.34 -10.55
CA LYS A 69 28.46 -25.18 -11.45
C LYS A 69 27.50 -26.14 -10.72
N TYR A 70 27.74 -26.46 -9.45
CA TYR A 70 26.88 -27.34 -8.65
C TYR A 70 25.84 -26.57 -7.84
N PHE A 71 25.98 -25.25 -7.71
CA PHE A 71 25.13 -24.43 -6.86
C PHE A 71 23.90 -23.95 -7.61
N THR A 72 22.93 -24.85 -7.71
CA THR A 72 21.60 -24.51 -8.23
C THR A 72 20.54 -24.85 -7.19
N HIS A 73 19.43 -24.11 -7.26
CA HIS A 73 18.29 -24.37 -6.39
C HIS A 73 17.76 -25.79 -6.60
N GLY A 74 17.46 -26.49 -5.50
CA GLY A 74 16.93 -27.85 -5.52
C GLY A 74 17.98 -28.95 -5.77
N SER A 75 19.23 -28.61 -6.10
CA SER A 75 20.28 -29.61 -6.34
C SER A 75 20.61 -30.41 -5.07
N CYS A 76 20.60 -31.73 -5.22
CA CYS A 76 21.02 -32.69 -4.22
C CYS A 76 22.51 -33.03 -4.42
N LEU A 77 23.32 -32.77 -3.38
CA LEU A 77 24.77 -32.86 -3.41
C LEU A 77 25.26 -33.80 -2.32
N ILE A 78 26.21 -34.66 -2.68
CA ILE A 78 27.09 -35.34 -1.71
C ILE A 78 28.37 -34.52 -1.63
N ILE A 79 28.68 -34.04 -0.44
CA ILE A 79 29.86 -33.22 -0.15
C ILE A 79 30.79 -34.04 0.73
N LYS A 80 31.98 -34.36 0.20
CA LYS A 80 33.04 -35.08 0.92
C LYS A 80 34.09 -34.10 1.41
N SER A 81 34.51 -34.27 2.65
CA SER A 81 35.48 -33.40 3.32
C SER A 81 35.09 -31.91 3.27
N PRO A 82 33.84 -31.54 3.65
CA PRO A 82 33.55 -30.16 3.97
C PRO A 82 34.32 -29.74 5.24
N THR A 83 34.51 -28.44 5.39
CA THR A 83 34.99 -27.87 6.65
C THR A 83 33.83 -27.25 7.42
N PHE A 84 33.94 -27.18 8.74
CA PHE A 84 32.92 -26.57 9.59
C PHE A 84 33.53 -25.43 10.40
N GLY A 85 33.02 -24.22 10.19
CA GLY A 85 33.41 -23.03 10.95
C GLY A 85 32.31 -22.62 11.93
N PRO A 86 32.63 -21.92 13.04
CA PRO A 86 31.60 -21.38 13.93
C PRO A 86 30.74 -20.32 13.22
N ASN A 87 29.44 -20.34 13.49
CA ASN A 87 28.50 -19.33 13.00
C ASN A 87 28.45 -18.14 13.96
N THR A 88 29.36 -17.19 13.76
CA THR A 88 29.49 -15.97 14.59
C THR A 88 28.65 -14.79 14.10
N ALA A 89 27.72 -15.01 13.16
CA ALA A 89 26.88 -13.94 12.64
C ALA A 89 25.93 -13.40 13.72
N THR A 90 25.81 -12.07 13.79
CA THR A 90 24.86 -11.39 14.69
C THR A 90 23.41 -11.69 14.33
N PHE A 91 23.14 -11.92 13.05
CA PHE A 91 21.89 -12.43 12.54
C PHE A 91 22.14 -13.71 11.76
N LYS A 92 21.44 -14.79 12.12
CA LYS A 92 21.61 -16.12 11.51
C LYS A 92 20.43 -16.42 10.59
N TYR A 93 20.69 -16.89 9.37
CA TYR A 93 19.61 -17.38 8.48
C TYR A 93 19.07 -18.74 8.91
N VAL A 94 19.83 -19.47 9.73
CA VAL A 94 19.45 -20.76 10.29
C VAL A 94 20.04 -20.85 11.68
N ASP A 95 19.28 -21.37 12.65
CA ASP A 95 19.77 -21.62 14.00
C ASP A 95 20.69 -22.85 14.03
N ASN A 96 21.92 -22.67 13.53
CA ASN A 96 22.98 -23.67 13.61
C ASN A 96 24.27 -23.02 14.12
N ARG A 97 24.96 -23.71 15.05
CA ARG A 97 26.21 -23.26 15.66
C ARG A 97 27.37 -23.24 14.67
N HIS A 98 27.28 -24.01 13.59
CA HIS A 98 28.34 -24.16 12.60
C HIS A 98 27.85 -23.79 11.20
N LYS A 99 28.81 -23.51 10.31
CA LYS A 99 28.62 -23.29 8.88
C LYS A 99 29.54 -24.20 8.09
N ILE A 100 29.07 -24.67 6.95
CA ILE A 100 29.88 -25.41 5.99
C ILE A 100 30.76 -24.44 5.20
N GLY A 101 32.05 -24.74 5.08
CA GLY A 101 32.98 -24.05 4.20
C GLY A 101 33.49 -24.97 3.11
N PHE A 102 33.49 -24.48 1.87
CA PHE A 102 34.08 -25.17 0.71
C PHE A 102 35.54 -24.76 0.52
N TYR A 103 36.43 -25.74 0.42
CA TYR A 103 37.86 -25.54 0.22
C TYR A 103 38.38 -26.42 -0.92
N TYR A 104 39.65 -26.23 -1.29
CA TYR A 104 40.27 -26.93 -2.42
C TYR A 104 40.19 -28.46 -2.34
N ASN A 105 40.12 -29.03 -1.13
CA ASN A 105 40.05 -30.47 -0.88
C ASN A 105 38.61 -31.00 -0.82
N THR A 106 37.60 -30.13 -0.78
CA THR A 106 36.19 -30.51 -0.77
C THR A 106 35.82 -31.11 -2.13
N LYS A 107 35.12 -32.25 -2.12
CA LYS A 107 34.63 -32.90 -3.35
C LYS A 107 33.11 -32.89 -3.36
N ILE A 108 32.53 -32.43 -4.46
CA ILE A 108 31.08 -32.38 -4.67
C ILE A 108 30.72 -33.37 -5.78
N THR A 109 29.72 -34.20 -5.52
CA THR A 109 29.08 -35.05 -6.53
C THR A 109 27.58 -34.82 -6.47
N GLN A 110 26.94 -34.68 -7.63
CA GLN A 110 25.49 -34.65 -7.71
C GLN A 110 24.93 -36.02 -7.29
N SER A 111 23.81 -36.00 -6.59
CA SER A 111 23.15 -37.17 -6.05
C SER A 111 21.70 -37.20 -6.51
N ASP A 112 21.11 -38.40 -6.52
CA ASP A 112 19.67 -38.56 -6.69
C ASP A 112 18.91 -37.76 -5.64
N ASP A 113 17.64 -37.50 -5.93
CA ASP A 113 16.83 -36.61 -5.11
C ASP A 113 16.69 -37.14 -3.67
N LEU A 114 16.76 -36.21 -2.72
CA LEU A 114 16.65 -36.49 -1.31
C LEU A 114 15.18 -36.70 -0.93
N PHE A 115 14.83 -37.85 -0.35
CA PHE A 115 13.53 -38.02 0.30
C PHE A 115 13.50 -37.13 1.55
N GLY A 116 12.56 -36.20 1.62
CA GLY A 116 12.48 -35.23 2.72
C GLY A 116 11.93 -33.87 2.30
N SER A 117 12.01 -32.88 3.19
CA SER A 117 11.47 -31.54 2.93
C SER A 117 12.13 -30.89 1.72
N PHE A 118 11.36 -30.61 0.66
CA PHE A 118 11.86 -29.96 -0.55
C PHE A 118 12.29 -28.51 -0.28
N TYR A 119 11.47 -27.79 0.49
CA TYR A 119 11.70 -26.39 0.80
C TYR A 119 12.44 -26.17 2.12
N GLY A 120 12.44 -27.15 3.04
CA GLY A 120 13.06 -27.02 4.36
C GLY A 120 12.36 -25.96 5.23
N PHE A 121 11.02 -25.90 5.19
CA PHE A 121 10.27 -24.97 6.03
C PHE A 121 10.40 -25.33 7.52
N SER A 122 10.53 -24.30 8.35
CA SER A 122 10.53 -24.38 9.81
C SER A 122 9.66 -23.26 10.36
N PHE A 123 8.34 -23.49 10.29
CA PHE A 123 7.36 -22.46 10.64
C PHE A 123 7.43 -22.06 12.11
N THR A 124 7.45 -20.76 12.36
CA THR A 124 7.31 -20.18 13.69
C THR A 124 5.84 -19.83 13.91
N GLY A 125 5.22 -20.44 14.91
CA GLY A 125 3.82 -20.17 15.25
C GLY A 125 3.61 -18.72 15.67
N PHE A 126 2.50 -18.12 15.26
CA PHE A 126 2.27 -16.68 15.46
C PHE A 126 2.11 -16.34 16.94
N LYS A 127 1.55 -17.26 17.73
CA LYS A 127 1.51 -17.14 19.20
C LYS A 127 2.91 -16.93 19.81
N SER A 128 3.91 -17.71 19.40
CA SER A 128 5.30 -17.55 19.89
C SER A 128 5.90 -16.19 19.50
N ILE A 129 5.50 -15.66 18.34
CA ILE A 129 5.89 -14.31 17.91
C ILE A 129 5.23 -13.28 18.83
N LEU A 130 3.91 -13.36 19.04
CA LEU A 130 3.13 -12.42 19.85
C LEU A 130 3.54 -12.42 21.33
N ASP A 131 3.81 -13.60 21.89
CA ASP A 131 4.25 -13.82 23.27
C ASP A 131 5.72 -13.41 23.51
N LYS A 132 6.42 -12.88 22.48
CA LYS A 132 7.84 -12.48 22.54
C LYS A 132 8.80 -13.63 22.89
N THR A 133 8.40 -14.88 22.63
CA THR A 133 9.27 -16.05 22.84
C THR A 133 10.11 -16.38 21.60
N ALA A 134 9.72 -15.86 20.42
CA ALA A 134 10.49 -15.98 19.20
C ALA A 134 11.77 -15.14 19.24
N ARG A 135 12.85 -15.68 18.67
CA ARG A 135 14.17 -15.04 18.63
C ARG A 135 14.31 -14.06 17.47
N GLU A 136 14.83 -12.86 17.73
CA GLU A 136 15.09 -11.83 16.71
C GLU A 136 16.44 -11.99 16.00
N ASP A 137 17.37 -12.76 16.59
CA ASP A 137 18.72 -12.98 16.06
C ASP A 137 18.78 -14.05 14.96
N VAL A 138 17.64 -14.66 14.63
CA VAL A 138 17.52 -15.69 13.60
C VAL A 138 16.34 -15.41 12.69
N SER A 139 16.41 -15.82 11.42
CA SER A 139 15.26 -15.74 10.51
C SER A 139 14.21 -16.79 10.84
N ILE A 140 12.95 -16.46 10.56
CA ILE A 140 11.78 -17.30 10.81
C ILE A 140 11.03 -17.57 9.51
N ASP A 141 10.36 -18.72 9.45
CA ASP A 141 9.41 -19.01 8.37
C ASP A 141 8.00 -18.82 8.90
N VAL A 142 7.12 -18.19 8.13
CA VAL A 142 5.72 -17.96 8.52
C VAL A 142 4.78 -18.37 7.40
N ILE A 143 3.62 -18.90 7.78
CA ILE A 143 2.52 -19.26 6.87
C ILE A 143 1.22 -18.69 7.43
N GLY A 144 0.42 -18.05 6.59
CA GLY A 144 -0.88 -17.53 7.01
C GLY A 144 -1.73 -17.04 5.82
N SER A 145 -3.02 -16.90 6.06
CA SER A 145 -3.94 -16.27 5.10
C SER A 145 -3.90 -14.75 5.26
N VAL A 146 -3.86 -14.03 4.15
CA VAL A 146 -3.95 -12.57 4.14
C VAL A 146 -5.36 -12.16 4.55
N VAL A 147 -5.50 -11.49 5.69
CA VAL A 147 -6.79 -10.93 6.16
C VAL A 147 -6.89 -9.44 5.91
N ARG A 148 -5.74 -8.76 5.86
CA ARG A 148 -5.65 -7.33 5.55
C ARG A 148 -4.39 -7.05 4.74
N CYS A 149 -4.48 -6.16 3.79
CA CYS A 149 -3.42 -5.70 2.91
C CYS A 149 -3.47 -4.17 2.88
N PHE A 150 -2.34 -3.53 3.16
CA PHE A 150 -2.23 -2.09 3.15
C PHE A 150 -1.81 -1.61 1.76
N ASP A 151 -2.02 -0.33 1.48
CA ASP A 151 -1.61 0.28 0.22
C ASP A 151 -0.09 0.20 0.01
N ARG A 152 0.28 0.18 -1.27
CA ARG A 152 1.66 0.28 -1.69
C ARG A 152 2.20 1.66 -1.32
N VAL A 153 3.23 1.67 -0.47
CA VAL A 153 3.92 2.90 -0.07
C VAL A 153 5.25 2.99 -0.79
N LYS A 154 5.46 4.08 -1.53
CA LYS A 154 6.78 4.49 -2.01
C LYS A 154 7.41 5.38 -0.94
N LYS A 155 8.61 5.04 -0.47
CA LYS A 155 9.38 5.94 0.40
C LYS A 155 10.56 6.51 -0.36
N ALA A 156 10.74 7.83 -0.22
CA ALA A 156 11.86 8.56 -0.79
C ALA A 156 13.11 8.40 0.11
N GLY A 157 14.23 8.03 -0.51
CA GLY A 157 15.58 7.94 0.06
C GLY A 157 16.60 7.93 -1.09
N ASP A 158 17.89 7.67 -0.80
CA ASP A 158 18.95 7.62 -1.83
C ASP A 158 18.65 6.61 -2.96
N ASN A 159 17.87 5.56 -2.65
CA ASN A 159 17.15 4.76 -3.62
C ASN A 159 15.65 4.79 -3.28
N ASN A 160 14.79 4.94 -4.29
CA ASN A 160 13.35 4.76 -4.12
C ASN A 160 13.05 3.29 -3.82
N TYR A 161 12.50 3.01 -2.64
CA TYR A 161 12.06 1.67 -2.27
C TYR A 161 10.54 1.60 -2.14
N TYR A 162 10.00 0.45 -2.53
CA TYR A 162 8.56 0.18 -2.43
C TYR A 162 8.34 -0.80 -1.29
N ARG A 163 7.29 -0.54 -0.50
CA ARG A 163 6.87 -1.49 0.53
C ARG A 163 5.38 -1.66 0.54
N ARG A 164 4.95 -2.85 0.94
CA ARG A 164 3.55 -3.16 1.22
C ARG A 164 3.49 -3.97 2.48
N SER A 165 2.67 -3.52 3.41
CA SER A 165 2.39 -4.30 4.62
C SER A 165 1.09 -5.08 4.43
N MET A 166 0.94 -6.15 5.18
CA MET A 166 -0.25 -6.98 5.23
C MET A 166 -0.32 -7.65 6.61
N GLU A 167 -1.50 -8.10 6.98
CA GLU A 167 -1.77 -8.86 8.18
C GLU A 167 -2.09 -10.29 7.76
N LEU A 168 -1.31 -11.23 8.30
CA LEU A 168 -1.52 -12.65 8.12
C LEU A 168 -2.20 -13.22 9.35
N GLU A 169 -3.17 -14.09 9.14
CA GLU A 169 -3.85 -14.86 10.17
C GLU A 169 -3.43 -16.35 10.06
N ASP A 170 -3.17 -16.99 11.21
CA ASP A 170 -2.91 -18.43 11.29
C ASP A 170 -4.20 -19.24 11.53
N LEU A 171 -4.08 -20.57 11.59
CA LEU A 171 -5.23 -21.46 11.84
C LEU A 171 -5.85 -21.28 13.25
N GLU A 172 -5.15 -20.61 14.16
CA GLU A 172 -5.57 -20.34 15.54
C GLU A 172 -6.16 -18.94 15.73
N ASN A 173 -6.35 -18.14 14.66
CA ASN A 173 -6.78 -16.73 14.68
C ASN A 173 -5.77 -15.75 15.30
N HIS A 174 -4.49 -16.11 15.37
CA HIS A 174 -3.46 -15.12 15.69
C HIS A 174 -3.12 -14.31 14.45
N CYS A 175 -2.89 -13.01 14.63
CA CYS A 175 -2.54 -12.11 13.54
C CYS A 175 -1.14 -11.52 13.73
N ILE A 176 -0.35 -11.48 12.65
CA ILE A 176 0.94 -10.78 12.62
C ILE A 176 1.05 -9.86 11.40
N CYS A 177 1.83 -8.80 11.53
CA CYS A 177 2.14 -7.91 10.41
C CYS A 177 3.32 -8.45 9.59
N VAL A 178 3.13 -8.58 8.28
CA VAL A 178 4.18 -8.88 7.32
C VAL A 178 4.41 -7.69 6.39
N THR A 179 5.67 -7.31 6.17
CA THR A 179 6.03 -6.24 5.23
C THR A 179 6.94 -6.76 4.13
N LEU A 180 6.47 -6.68 2.88
CA LEU A 180 7.24 -6.99 1.69
C LEU A 180 7.87 -5.73 1.13
N TRP A 181 9.14 -5.82 0.75
CA TRP A 181 9.94 -4.74 0.19
C TRP A 181 10.37 -5.05 -1.25
N ASP A 182 10.44 -4.00 -2.07
CA ASP A 182 11.00 -3.98 -3.42
C ASP A 182 10.49 -5.11 -4.32
N GLU A 183 11.37 -6.02 -4.77
CA GLU A 183 11.02 -7.10 -5.69
C GLU A 183 9.93 -8.02 -5.12
N TYR A 184 9.90 -8.23 -3.80
CA TYR A 184 8.85 -9.05 -3.16
C TYR A 184 7.49 -8.34 -3.15
N GLU A 185 7.48 -7.01 -3.02
CA GLU A 185 6.25 -6.22 -3.15
C GLU A 185 5.72 -6.24 -4.59
N LYS A 186 6.64 -6.19 -5.55
CA LYS A 186 6.32 -6.30 -6.97
C LYS A 186 5.76 -7.69 -7.31
N GLN A 187 6.40 -8.78 -6.85
CA GLN A 187 5.90 -10.14 -7.03
C GLN A 187 4.47 -10.31 -6.51
N PHE A 188 4.18 -9.74 -5.33
CA PHE A 188 2.83 -9.76 -4.76
C PHE A 188 1.83 -8.93 -5.57
N SER A 189 2.23 -7.74 -6.03
CA SER A 189 1.38 -6.88 -6.87
C SER A 189 1.07 -7.53 -8.23
N ASP A 190 2.07 -8.13 -8.85
CA ASP A 190 1.93 -8.85 -10.11
C ASP A 190 0.98 -10.03 -9.94
N TYR A 191 1.09 -10.77 -8.83
CA TYR A 191 0.14 -11.84 -8.49
C TYR A 191 -1.30 -11.33 -8.41
N LEU A 192 -1.54 -10.25 -7.64
CA LEU A 192 -2.87 -9.67 -7.51
C LEU A 192 -3.45 -9.21 -8.85
N SER A 193 -2.63 -8.62 -9.73
CA SER A 193 -3.08 -8.17 -11.04
C SER A 193 -3.47 -9.32 -11.98
N LYS A 194 -2.80 -10.48 -11.86
CA LYS A 194 -3.08 -11.68 -12.66
C LYS A 194 -4.27 -12.48 -12.14
N HIS A 195 -4.62 -12.30 -10.87
CA HIS A 195 -5.68 -13.06 -10.19
C HIS A 195 -6.69 -12.11 -9.53
N PRO A 196 -7.47 -11.34 -10.31
CA PRO A 196 -8.41 -10.35 -9.76
C PRO A 196 -9.53 -10.98 -8.92
N ASP A 197 -9.89 -12.23 -9.19
CA ASP A 197 -11.02 -12.93 -8.55
C ASP A 197 -10.61 -13.79 -7.32
N VAL A 198 -9.33 -13.78 -6.92
CA VAL A 198 -8.86 -14.63 -5.83
C VAL A 198 -9.42 -14.16 -4.48
N THR A 199 -10.21 -15.00 -3.81
CA THR A 199 -10.83 -14.62 -2.53
C THR A 199 -9.92 -14.89 -1.33
N THR A 200 -9.13 -15.96 -1.40
CA THR A 200 -8.24 -16.39 -0.32
C THR A 200 -6.81 -16.43 -0.81
N ILE A 201 -5.95 -15.66 -0.16
CA ILE A 201 -4.51 -15.63 -0.45
C ILE A 201 -3.78 -16.20 0.76
N VAL A 202 -3.10 -17.33 0.56
CA VAL A 202 -2.20 -17.92 1.56
C VAL A 202 -0.77 -17.61 1.14
N ILE A 203 0.00 -17.08 2.08
CA ILE A 203 1.40 -16.71 1.88
C ILE A 203 2.28 -17.58 2.76
N VAL A 204 3.36 -18.07 2.18
CA VAL A 204 4.54 -18.53 2.93
C VAL A 204 5.68 -17.55 2.70
N LEU A 205 6.21 -17.00 3.80
CA LEU A 205 7.43 -16.21 3.79
C LEU A 205 8.54 -16.99 4.48
N GLN A 206 9.49 -17.47 3.71
CA GLN A 206 10.65 -18.23 4.19
C GLN A 206 11.85 -17.30 4.42
N PHE A 207 12.59 -17.51 5.51
CA PHE A 207 13.72 -16.68 5.94
C PHE A 207 13.33 -15.22 6.15
N GLY A 208 12.16 -15.00 6.77
CA GLY A 208 11.69 -13.69 7.21
C GLY A 208 12.49 -13.18 8.40
N ARG A 209 12.57 -11.86 8.53
CA ARG A 209 13.22 -11.16 9.65
C ARG A 209 12.17 -10.60 10.59
N LEU A 210 12.18 -11.05 11.84
CA LEU A 210 11.36 -10.50 12.91
C LEU A 210 11.96 -9.21 13.47
N LYS A 211 11.12 -8.18 13.65
CA LYS A 211 11.45 -6.93 14.34
C LYS A 211 10.24 -6.43 15.12
N TRP A 212 10.50 -5.65 16.17
CA TRP A 212 9.45 -5.00 16.97
C TRP A 212 9.41 -3.51 16.72
N PHE A 213 8.23 -2.98 16.43
CA PHE A 213 7.99 -1.54 16.28
C PHE A 213 6.74 -1.16 17.08
N GLY A 214 6.84 -0.18 17.97
CA GLY A 214 5.71 0.26 18.80
C GLY A 214 5.06 -0.87 19.60
N GLY A 215 5.85 -1.86 20.04
CA GLY A 215 5.35 -3.02 20.78
C GLY A 215 4.68 -4.12 19.93
N LYS A 216 4.54 -3.94 18.61
CA LYS A 216 3.95 -4.92 17.68
C LYS A 216 5.03 -5.66 16.87
N PRO A 217 4.86 -6.96 16.59
CA PRO A 217 5.81 -7.71 15.78
C PRO A 217 5.57 -7.46 14.28
N TYR A 218 6.67 -7.31 13.55
CA TYR A 218 6.70 -7.20 12.10
C TYR A 218 7.68 -8.21 11.53
N VAL A 219 7.23 -8.99 10.56
CA VAL A 219 8.08 -9.89 9.79
C VAL A 219 8.30 -9.30 8.41
N SER A 220 9.55 -9.11 7.99
CA SER A 220 9.87 -8.62 6.65
C SER A 220 10.73 -9.59 5.88
N ASN A 221 10.84 -9.45 4.57
CA ASN A 221 11.91 -10.11 3.84
C ASN A 221 13.28 -9.64 4.37
N ALA A 222 14.24 -10.56 4.39
CA ALA A 222 15.62 -10.33 4.76
C ALA A 222 16.41 -9.73 3.57
N PHE A 223 17.56 -9.14 3.88
CA PHE A 223 18.47 -8.56 2.89
C PHE A 223 19.16 -9.66 2.06
N ASN A 224 19.74 -9.27 0.91
CA ASN A 224 20.51 -10.13 0.00
C ASN A 224 19.72 -11.26 -0.68
N ASN A 225 18.42 -11.08 -0.87
CA ASN A 225 17.54 -12.00 -1.63
C ASN A 225 17.49 -13.45 -1.10
N VAL A 226 17.80 -13.67 0.19
CA VAL A 226 17.68 -14.99 0.82
C VAL A 226 16.22 -15.42 0.99
N THR A 227 15.34 -14.45 1.22
CA THR A 227 13.92 -14.69 1.48
C THR A 227 13.24 -15.29 0.27
N ARG A 228 12.32 -16.21 0.52
CA ARG A 228 11.46 -16.78 -0.51
C ARG A 228 10.02 -16.52 -0.16
N LEU A 229 9.26 -16.08 -1.15
CA LEU A 229 7.85 -15.74 -1.03
C LEU A 229 7.08 -16.71 -1.93
N PHE A 230 6.13 -17.43 -1.34
CA PHE A 230 5.22 -18.31 -2.06
C PHE A 230 3.81 -17.76 -1.88
N ILE A 231 3.09 -17.55 -2.97
CA ILE A 231 1.77 -16.93 -2.96
C ILE A 231 0.80 -17.88 -3.62
N ASN A 232 0.00 -18.58 -2.81
CA ASN A 232 -0.94 -19.59 -3.31
C ASN A 232 -0.31 -20.67 -4.21
N ASP A 233 1.02 -20.85 -4.15
CA ASP A 233 1.74 -21.84 -4.94
C ASP A 233 1.23 -23.25 -4.63
N ASP A 234 1.31 -24.13 -5.63
CA ASP A 234 0.92 -25.52 -5.51
C ASP A 234 1.98 -26.32 -4.74
N ILE A 235 1.99 -26.13 -3.42
CA ILE A 235 2.85 -26.81 -2.47
C ILE A 235 2.04 -27.41 -1.33
N ASN A 236 2.51 -28.54 -0.80
CA ASN A 236 1.81 -29.32 0.21
C ASN A 236 1.40 -28.49 1.43
N GLU A 237 2.27 -27.60 1.90
CA GLU A 237 2.05 -26.76 3.07
C GLU A 237 0.91 -25.76 2.85
N ILE A 238 0.88 -25.09 1.70
CA ILE A 238 -0.19 -24.15 1.33
C ILE A 238 -1.51 -24.89 1.11
N ASN A 239 -1.48 -26.03 0.41
CA ASN A 239 -2.66 -26.83 0.14
C ASN A 239 -3.28 -27.39 1.43
N SER A 240 -2.45 -27.89 2.35
CA SER A 240 -2.88 -28.36 3.67
C SER A 240 -3.46 -27.22 4.52
N PHE A 241 -2.83 -26.04 4.48
CA PHE A 241 -3.34 -24.84 5.17
C PHE A 241 -4.71 -24.42 4.62
N LYS A 242 -4.88 -24.38 3.29
CA LYS A 242 -6.16 -24.05 2.65
C LYS A 242 -7.25 -25.06 3.00
N GLN A 243 -6.95 -26.36 3.00
CA GLN A 243 -7.91 -27.39 3.41
C GLN A 243 -8.34 -27.21 4.86
N SER A 244 -7.38 -27.01 5.76
CA SER A 244 -7.66 -26.77 7.19
C SER A 244 -8.52 -25.51 7.41
N LEU A 245 -8.35 -24.48 6.58
CA LEU A 245 -9.16 -23.27 6.62
C LEU A 245 -10.62 -23.52 6.21
N LEU A 246 -10.85 -24.43 5.25
CA LEU A 246 -12.19 -24.81 4.78
C LEU A 246 -12.94 -25.72 5.76
N GLU A 247 -12.21 -26.54 6.52
CA GLU A 247 -12.77 -27.47 7.50
C GLU A 247 -13.14 -26.81 8.84
N ARG A 248 -12.86 -25.52 8.99
CA ARG A 248 -13.12 -24.78 10.21
C ARG A 248 -14.63 -24.61 10.41
N PRO A 249 -15.21 -25.03 11.55
CA PRO A 249 -16.63 -24.80 11.81
C PRO A 249 -16.88 -23.29 11.84
N GLU A 250 -17.88 -22.83 11.06
CA GLU A 250 -18.37 -21.45 11.12
C GLU A 250 -18.76 -21.17 12.57
N LYS A 251 -17.91 -20.46 13.32
CA LYS A 251 -18.33 -19.91 14.60
C LYS A 251 -19.38 -18.85 14.29
N GLU A 252 -20.59 -19.08 14.78
CA GLU A 252 -21.68 -18.11 14.82
C GLU A 252 -21.22 -16.85 15.56
N THR A 253 -20.62 -15.93 14.81
CA THR A 253 -20.43 -14.54 15.21
C THR A 253 -20.49 -13.72 13.93
N SER A 254 -21.71 -13.29 13.61
CA SER A 254 -22.08 -12.20 12.69
C SER A 254 -21.20 -11.98 11.46
N SER A 255 -21.76 -12.33 10.30
CA SER A 255 -21.41 -11.86 8.94
C SER A 255 -19.96 -12.08 8.48
N SER A 256 -19.66 -13.29 8.00
CA SER A 256 -18.57 -13.49 7.03
C SER A 256 -19.16 -13.81 5.67
N SER A 257 -19.54 -12.77 4.93
CA SER A 257 -19.52 -12.83 3.47
C SER A 257 -18.10 -13.19 3.03
N ARG A 258 -17.95 -14.23 2.20
CA ARG A 258 -16.69 -14.63 1.58
C ARG A 258 -16.04 -13.38 0.97
N ARG A 259 -14.97 -12.93 1.60
CA ARG A 259 -14.26 -11.70 1.28
C ARG A 259 -13.57 -11.88 -0.07
N THR A 260 -13.96 -11.08 -1.06
CA THR A 260 -13.27 -10.97 -2.36
C THR A 260 -11.97 -10.20 -2.19
N THR A 261 -11.01 -10.38 -3.10
CA THR A 261 -9.72 -9.66 -3.19
C THR A 261 -9.83 -8.14 -2.99
N SER A 262 -10.93 -7.53 -3.44
CA SER A 262 -11.23 -6.10 -3.25
C SER A 262 -11.44 -5.69 -1.79
N SER A 263 -11.73 -6.63 -0.90
CA SER A 263 -11.91 -6.44 0.55
C SER A 263 -10.68 -6.78 1.38
N LEU A 264 -9.56 -7.18 0.75
CA LEU A 264 -8.26 -7.27 1.42
C LEU A 264 -7.69 -5.88 1.72
N ILE A 265 -8.22 -4.81 1.12
CA ILE A 265 -7.89 -3.42 1.45
C ILE A 265 -8.84 -2.97 2.56
N TYR A 266 -8.43 -3.12 3.83
CA TYR A 266 -9.18 -2.78 5.06
C TYR A 266 -10.65 -3.24 5.11
N SER A 267 -11.06 -3.94 6.18
CA SER A 267 -12.49 -3.93 6.49
C SER A 267 -12.90 -2.48 6.78
N LEU A 268 -14.07 -2.03 6.30
CA LEU A 268 -14.61 -0.71 6.65
C LEU A 268 -14.60 -0.51 8.16
N ARG A 269 -14.80 -1.58 8.93
CA ARG A 269 -14.77 -1.56 10.39
C ARG A 269 -13.39 -1.17 10.94
N ASP A 270 -12.33 -1.82 10.50
CA ASP A 270 -10.96 -1.53 11.00
C ASP A 270 -10.47 -0.15 10.57
N GLU A 271 -10.91 0.32 9.42
CA GLU A 271 -10.52 1.62 8.92
C GLU A 271 -11.13 2.79 9.69
N PHE A 272 -12.31 2.58 10.27
CA PHE A 272 -12.98 3.59 11.09
C PHE A 272 -12.66 3.43 12.59
N LEU A 273 -12.28 2.25 13.05
CA LEU A 273 -12.17 1.96 14.50
C LEU A 273 -10.74 1.74 15.01
N VAL A 274 -9.73 1.56 14.15
CA VAL A 274 -8.35 1.28 14.58
C VAL A 274 -7.39 2.35 14.09
N ASN A 275 -6.72 3.05 15.02
CA ASN A 275 -5.67 4.05 14.79
C ASN A 275 -6.09 5.32 14.01
N ASN A 276 -7.23 5.94 14.32
CA ASN A 276 -7.56 7.26 13.78
C ASN A 276 -7.92 8.24 14.91
N ASP A 277 -7.62 9.51 14.68
CA ASP A 277 -8.02 10.59 15.58
C ASP A 277 -9.48 10.96 15.29
N PHE A 278 -10.31 10.95 16.33
CA PHE A 278 -11.68 11.43 16.26
C PHE A 278 -11.70 12.95 16.40
N CYS A 279 -12.63 13.60 15.70
CA CYS A 279 -12.73 15.05 15.66
C CYS A 279 -14.20 15.45 15.55
N LYS A 280 -14.62 16.46 16.32
CA LYS A 280 -15.92 17.11 16.12
C LYS A 280 -15.83 18.12 14.96
N VAL A 281 -16.94 18.47 14.33
CA VAL A 281 -16.95 19.43 13.20
C VAL A 281 -16.37 20.78 13.60
N ALA A 282 -16.60 21.26 14.83
CA ALA A 282 -16.01 22.51 15.32
C ALA A 282 -14.48 22.47 15.41
N GLU A 283 -13.92 21.31 15.77
CA GLU A 283 -12.48 21.11 15.97
C GLU A 283 -11.71 21.02 14.64
N LEU A 284 -12.39 20.76 13.52
CA LEU A 284 -11.76 20.74 12.19
C LEU A 284 -11.01 22.01 11.86
N LEU A 285 -11.49 23.16 12.33
CA LEU A 285 -10.90 24.47 12.05
C LEU A 285 -9.65 24.74 12.90
N GLU A 286 -9.46 24.00 13.99
CA GLU A 286 -8.34 24.15 14.92
C GLU A 286 -7.15 23.25 14.56
N ILE A 287 -7.33 22.34 13.60
CA ILE A 287 -6.26 21.43 13.18
C ILE A 287 -5.20 22.18 12.37
N MET A 288 -4.01 22.31 12.97
CA MET A 288 -2.86 22.98 12.37
C MET A 288 -1.82 22.01 11.77
N GLU A 289 -2.11 20.72 11.75
CA GLU A 289 -1.18 19.68 11.26
C GLU A 289 -1.86 18.75 10.25
N VAL A 290 -1.06 18.15 9.37
CA VAL A 290 -1.53 17.16 8.40
C VAL A 290 -1.85 15.86 9.14
N LYS A 291 -3.13 15.49 9.16
CA LYS A 291 -3.60 14.24 9.76
C LYS A 291 -4.87 13.73 9.10
N SER A 292 -5.18 12.46 9.32
CA SER A 292 -6.46 11.85 8.94
C SER A 292 -7.37 11.82 10.17
N VAL A 293 -8.58 12.35 10.03
CA VAL A 293 -9.57 12.40 11.11
C VAL A 293 -10.86 11.68 10.73
N ILE A 294 -11.58 11.21 11.74
CA ILE A 294 -12.91 10.61 11.59
C ILE A 294 -13.96 11.52 12.23
N ILE A 295 -15.03 11.76 11.47
CA ILE A 295 -16.17 12.58 11.88
C ILE A 295 -17.46 11.82 11.62
N VAL A 296 -18.36 11.81 12.60
CA VAL A 296 -19.73 11.31 12.41
C VAL A 296 -20.65 12.50 12.26
N ALA A 297 -21.27 12.63 11.09
CA ALA A 297 -22.14 13.76 10.78
C ALA A 297 -23.31 13.35 9.88
N THR A 298 -24.36 14.17 9.86
CA THR A 298 -25.54 13.99 9.02
C THR A 298 -25.44 14.92 7.80
N ILE A 299 -25.70 14.40 6.61
CA ILE A 299 -25.72 15.22 5.39
C ILE A 299 -27.01 16.05 5.40
N ILE A 300 -26.89 17.38 5.38
CA ILE A 300 -28.04 18.29 5.43
C ILE A 300 -28.50 18.72 4.03
N HIS A 301 -27.59 18.97 3.10
CA HIS A 301 -27.92 19.24 1.71
C HIS A 301 -26.71 19.07 0.79
N VAL A 302 -26.98 18.95 -0.51
CA VAL A 302 -25.97 18.99 -1.58
C VAL A 302 -26.00 20.39 -2.20
N ASP A 303 -24.86 21.06 -2.29
CA ASP A 303 -24.80 22.46 -2.73
C ASP A 303 -25.17 22.57 -4.24
N PRO A 304 -26.28 23.25 -4.58
CA PRO A 304 -26.74 23.37 -5.96
C PRO A 304 -25.97 24.44 -6.75
N HIS A 305 -25.19 25.30 -6.10
CA HIS A 305 -24.44 26.38 -6.72
C HIS A 305 -23.05 25.94 -7.20
N ILE A 306 -22.59 24.77 -6.80
CA ILE A 306 -21.30 24.20 -7.18
C ILE A 306 -21.54 23.03 -8.13
N GLU A 307 -20.80 23.01 -9.24
CA GLU A 307 -20.92 21.96 -10.24
C GLU A 307 -20.52 20.58 -9.65
N TRP A 308 -21.46 19.64 -9.68
CA TRP A 308 -21.34 18.33 -9.03
C TRP A 308 -20.50 17.31 -9.82
N TYR A 309 -20.04 17.69 -11.02
CA TYR A 309 -19.19 16.87 -11.87
C TYR A 309 -18.09 17.70 -12.54
N TYR A 310 -17.08 17.03 -13.07
CA TYR A 310 -16.07 17.64 -13.92
C TYR A 310 -15.69 16.70 -15.06
N ASP A 311 -15.22 17.28 -16.17
CA ASP A 311 -14.70 16.51 -17.29
C ASP A 311 -13.27 16.05 -17.00
N ALA A 312 -13.07 14.74 -16.96
CA ALA A 312 -11.79 14.11 -16.68
C ALA A 312 -11.22 13.43 -17.92
N CYS A 313 -9.91 13.57 -18.14
CA CYS A 313 -9.20 12.95 -19.25
C CYS A 313 -9.22 11.43 -19.09
N THR A 314 -9.62 10.71 -20.13
CA THR A 314 -9.68 9.23 -20.12
C THR A 314 -8.32 8.56 -19.94
N LYS A 315 -7.22 9.24 -20.27
CA LYS A 315 -5.85 8.71 -20.16
C LYS A 315 -5.20 8.96 -18.80
N CYS A 316 -5.28 10.18 -18.29
CA CYS A 316 -4.58 10.58 -17.06
C CYS A 316 -5.49 10.83 -15.86
N ASN A 317 -6.82 10.73 -16.04
CA ASN A 317 -7.83 10.95 -15.01
C ASN A 317 -7.85 12.36 -14.38
N LYS A 318 -7.06 13.30 -14.91
CA LYS A 318 -7.05 14.71 -14.48
C LYS A 318 -8.12 15.54 -15.19
N LYS A 319 -8.48 16.68 -14.59
CA LYS A 319 -9.43 17.64 -15.15
C LYS A 319 -8.98 18.11 -16.54
N VAL A 320 -9.94 18.20 -17.45
CA VAL A 320 -9.78 18.72 -18.81
C VAL A 320 -10.39 20.10 -18.88
N ASN A 321 -9.71 21.01 -19.57
CA ASN A 321 -10.21 22.35 -19.83
C ASN A 321 -10.87 22.40 -21.21
N LYS A 322 -11.91 23.22 -21.35
CA LYS A 322 -12.59 23.49 -22.62
C LYS A 322 -12.10 24.84 -23.13
N GLU A 323 -11.34 24.83 -24.21
CA GLU A 323 -10.96 26.05 -24.93
C GLU A 323 -11.87 26.22 -26.15
N VAL A 324 -12.42 27.41 -26.33
CA VAL A 324 -13.23 27.75 -27.50
C VAL A 324 -12.32 28.43 -28.52
N ILE A 325 -12.03 27.74 -29.62
CA ILE A 325 -11.32 28.33 -30.76
C ILE A 325 -12.39 28.85 -31.72
N ARG A 326 -12.35 30.16 -32.00
CA ARG A 326 -13.19 30.78 -33.03
C ARG A 326 -12.38 30.85 -34.32
N THR A 327 -12.81 30.13 -35.33
CA THR A 327 -12.26 30.23 -36.69
C THR A 327 -13.22 31.04 -37.55
N MET A 328 -12.70 32.05 -38.24
CA MET A 328 -13.45 32.73 -39.30
C MET A 328 -13.48 31.80 -40.52
N GLU A 329 -14.64 31.61 -41.13
CA GLU A 329 -14.70 31.02 -42.47
C GLU A 329 -14.04 31.98 -43.47
N ASP A 330 -13.25 31.44 -44.40
CA ASP A 330 -12.69 32.24 -45.49
C ASP A 330 -13.83 32.75 -46.41
N GLU A 331 -13.81 34.06 -46.64
CA GLU A 331 -14.58 34.83 -47.62
C GLU A 331 -16.13 34.76 -47.55
N GLY A 332 -16.72 35.58 -46.67
CA GLY A 332 -17.99 36.27 -46.97
C GLY A 332 -19.26 35.82 -46.26
N SER A 333 -19.20 34.87 -45.33
CA SER A 333 -20.30 34.60 -44.37
C SER A 333 -20.01 35.33 -43.04
N ALA A 334 -21.05 35.86 -42.40
CA ALA A 334 -20.94 36.50 -41.08
C ALA A 334 -21.10 35.47 -39.94
N ASP A 335 -20.80 34.20 -40.21
CA ASP A 335 -21.01 33.09 -39.29
C ASP A 335 -19.67 32.65 -38.72
N PHE A 336 -19.57 32.63 -37.38
CA PHE A 336 -18.39 32.18 -36.65
C PHE A 336 -18.56 30.71 -36.27
N GLU A 337 -17.66 29.82 -36.71
CA GLU A 337 -17.60 28.46 -36.16
C GLU A 337 -16.87 28.46 -34.80
N GLU A 338 -17.63 28.25 -33.71
CA GLU A 338 -17.06 28.01 -32.38
C GLU A 338 -16.68 26.53 -32.22
N LYS A 339 -15.39 26.21 -32.36
CA LYS A 339 -14.88 24.85 -32.13
C LYS A 339 -14.40 24.68 -30.69
N LYS A 340 -15.09 23.85 -29.92
CA LYS A 340 -14.69 23.47 -28.55
C LYS A 340 -13.57 22.43 -28.61
N VAL A 341 -12.37 22.80 -28.18
CA VAL A 341 -11.22 21.90 -28.07
C VAL A 341 -10.95 21.57 -26.61
N LEU A 342 -10.79 20.28 -26.32
CA LEU A 342 -10.45 19.78 -25.00
C LEU A 342 -8.92 19.79 -24.81
N THR A 343 -8.44 20.54 -23.82
CA THR A 343 -7.00 20.61 -23.49
C THR A 343 -6.74 19.99 -22.12
N CYS A 344 -5.67 19.21 -22.02
CA CYS A 344 -5.20 18.62 -20.77
C CYS A 344 -3.84 19.20 -20.42
N LYS A 345 -3.70 19.82 -19.24
CA LYS A 345 -2.44 20.43 -18.75
C LYS A 345 -1.34 19.39 -18.44
N THR A 346 -1.67 18.10 -18.45
CA THR A 346 -0.70 17.04 -18.10
C THR A 346 0.34 16.86 -19.22
N PRO A 347 1.66 16.90 -18.92
CA PRO A 347 2.71 16.75 -19.94
C PRO A 347 2.62 15.44 -20.75
N LYS A 348 2.09 14.38 -20.13
CA LYS A 348 1.88 13.06 -20.77
C LYS A 348 0.76 13.04 -21.81
N CYS A 349 -0.05 14.09 -21.87
CA CYS A 349 -1.19 14.22 -22.79
C CYS A 349 -0.98 15.36 -23.80
N ALA A 350 0.18 16.02 -23.78
CA ALA A 350 0.49 17.11 -24.69
C ALA A 350 0.59 16.60 -26.14
N GLY A 351 -0.12 17.24 -27.06
CA GLY A 351 -0.05 16.95 -28.51
C GLY A 351 -0.90 15.77 -28.99
N GLU A 352 -1.71 15.15 -28.13
CA GLU A 352 -2.61 14.06 -28.51
C GLU A 352 -4.08 14.48 -28.46
N ALA A 353 -4.94 13.81 -29.23
CA ALA A 353 -6.38 14.00 -29.14
C ALA A 353 -6.88 13.59 -27.73
N ILE A 354 -7.48 14.53 -27.02
CA ILE A 354 -8.01 14.35 -25.67
C ILE A 354 -9.47 13.92 -25.75
N SER A 355 -9.81 12.79 -25.14
CA SER A 355 -11.19 12.45 -24.81
C SER A 355 -11.44 12.62 -23.31
N ALA A 356 -12.65 13.07 -22.97
CA ALA A 356 -13.08 13.31 -21.60
C ALA A 356 -14.30 12.46 -21.24
N THR A 357 -14.40 12.12 -19.95
CA THR A 357 -15.56 11.46 -19.35
C THR A 357 -15.94 12.19 -18.05
N GLN A 358 -17.23 12.26 -17.75
CA GLN A 358 -17.71 12.96 -16.55
C GLN A 358 -17.40 12.15 -15.29
N ARG A 359 -16.94 12.84 -14.25
CA ARG A 359 -16.62 12.28 -12.93
C ARG A 359 -17.25 13.10 -11.81
N PHE A 360 -17.62 12.45 -10.71
CA PHE A 360 -18.24 13.15 -9.58
C PHE A 360 -17.25 14.05 -8.84
N LYS A 361 -17.75 15.22 -8.47
CA LYS A 361 -17.19 16.18 -7.52
C LYS A 361 -18.36 16.77 -6.74
N LEU A 362 -19.00 15.96 -5.91
CA LEU A 362 -20.26 16.30 -5.25
C LEU A 362 -19.99 17.11 -3.98
N PRO A 363 -20.38 18.39 -3.92
CA PRO A 363 -20.24 19.23 -2.74
C PRO A 363 -21.40 18.97 -1.78
N ILE A 364 -21.09 18.52 -0.57
CA ILE A 364 -22.09 18.23 0.46
C ILE A 364 -21.86 19.12 1.68
N GLN A 365 -22.95 19.49 2.34
CA GLN A 365 -22.89 20.14 3.63
C GLN A 365 -23.33 19.13 4.70
N VAL A 366 -22.55 19.04 5.77
CA VAL A 366 -22.79 18.10 6.87
C VAL A 366 -22.93 18.83 8.20
N GLN A 367 -23.67 18.23 9.10
CA GLN A 367 -23.92 18.75 10.44
C GLN A 367 -23.66 17.68 11.50
N ASP A 368 -22.98 18.07 12.57
CA ASP A 368 -22.91 17.33 13.82
C ASP A 368 -23.43 18.22 14.99
N PRO A 369 -23.44 17.75 16.25
CA PRO A 369 -23.88 18.58 17.38
C PRO A 369 -23.09 19.87 17.61
N THR A 370 -21.86 19.97 17.09
CA THR A 370 -20.96 21.11 17.29
C THR A 370 -21.02 22.15 16.18
N GLY A 371 -21.44 21.79 14.98
CA GLY A 371 -21.51 22.74 13.88
C GLY A 371 -21.81 22.16 12.51
N ILE A 372 -21.63 23.01 11.51
CA ILE A 372 -21.89 22.72 10.10
C ILE A 372 -20.62 22.98 9.30
N THR A 373 -20.29 22.07 8.37
CA THR A 373 -19.14 22.21 7.48
C THR A 373 -19.43 21.63 6.10
N SER A 374 -18.56 21.89 5.12
CA SER A 374 -18.72 21.45 3.73
C SER A 374 -17.62 20.48 3.33
N PHE A 375 -18.02 19.33 2.79
CA PHE A 375 -17.12 18.28 2.27
C PHE A 375 -17.36 18.04 0.78
N THR A 376 -16.39 17.42 0.10
CA THR A 376 -16.53 17.01 -1.30
C THR A 376 -16.39 15.49 -1.45
N ILE A 377 -17.40 14.86 -2.04
CA ILE A 377 -17.38 13.43 -2.42
C ILE A 377 -16.88 13.33 -3.86
N PHE A 378 -15.75 12.64 -4.06
CA PHE A 378 -15.22 12.38 -5.39
C PHE A 378 -15.71 11.06 -5.98
N ASP A 379 -15.47 10.91 -7.28
CA ASP A 379 -15.85 9.81 -8.17
C ASP A 379 -15.71 8.40 -7.59
N GLY A 380 -14.69 8.12 -6.78
CA GLY A 380 -14.51 6.81 -6.12
C GLY A 380 -15.65 6.47 -5.16
N GLU A 381 -15.91 7.34 -4.18
CA GLU A 381 -16.92 7.11 -3.14
C GLU A 381 -18.34 7.33 -3.68
N ALA A 382 -18.55 8.33 -4.54
CA ALA A 382 -19.85 8.58 -5.15
C ALA A 382 -20.37 7.38 -5.96
N ARG A 383 -19.51 6.70 -6.73
CA ARG A 383 -19.89 5.48 -7.46
C ARG A 383 -20.30 4.33 -6.53
N ARG A 384 -19.71 4.22 -5.35
CA ARG A 384 -20.06 3.17 -4.38
C ARG A 384 -21.46 3.38 -3.82
N ILE A 385 -21.85 4.63 -3.61
CA ILE A 385 -23.17 5.02 -3.09
C ILE A 385 -24.22 4.86 -4.18
N PHE A 386 -24.06 5.55 -5.31
CA PHE A 386 -25.09 5.62 -6.35
C PHE A 386 -25.13 4.38 -7.24
N LYS A 387 -24.06 3.57 -7.24
CA LYS A 387 -23.87 2.42 -8.16
C LYS A 387 -24.04 2.80 -9.64
N LYS A 388 -23.79 4.07 -9.97
CA LYS A 388 -23.88 4.69 -11.29
C LYS A 388 -22.68 5.59 -11.51
N THR A 389 -22.31 5.82 -12.76
CA THR A 389 -21.29 6.80 -13.14
C THR A 389 -21.87 8.21 -13.23
N ALA A 390 -21.02 9.24 -13.11
CA ALA A 390 -21.47 10.63 -13.24
C ALA A 390 -22.04 10.90 -14.64
N LYS A 391 -21.49 10.24 -15.67
CA LYS A 391 -22.01 10.29 -17.04
C LYS A 391 -23.45 9.78 -17.12
N GLU A 392 -23.75 8.61 -16.55
CA GLU A 392 -25.11 8.03 -16.57
C GLU A 392 -26.13 8.91 -15.85
N ILE A 393 -25.74 9.48 -14.70
CA ILE A 393 -26.62 10.41 -13.96
C ILE A 393 -26.82 11.70 -14.77
N LEU A 394 -25.77 12.22 -15.41
CA LEU A 394 -25.86 13.43 -16.21
C LEU A 394 -26.71 13.24 -17.46
N GLU A 395 -26.55 12.13 -18.20
CA GLU A 395 -27.35 11.82 -19.39
C GLU A 395 -28.84 11.74 -19.04
N LYS A 396 -29.18 11.00 -17.98
CA LYS A 396 -30.56 10.93 -17.47
C LYS A 396 -31.08 12.31 -17.03
N TYR A 397 -30.24 13.10 -16.36
CA TYR A 397 -30.62 14.44 -15.90
C TYR A 397 -30.88 15.41 -17.08
N LEU A 398 -30.12 15.28 -18.17
CA LEU A 398 -30.31 16.10 -19.37
C LEU A 398 -31.52 15.66 -20.23
N GLU A 399 -31.86 14.36 -20.24
CA GLU A 399 -33.00 13.83 -20.97
C GLU A 399 -34.35 14.24 -20.34
N VAL A 400 -34.39 14.37 -19.02
CA VAL A 400 -35.60 14.60 -18.26
C VAL A 400 -35.67 16.08 -17.88
N CYS A 401 -36.14 16.93 -18.80
CA CYS A 401 -36.33 18.37 -18.57
C CYS A 401 -37.10 18.69 -17.27
N TYR A 402 -36.38 18.99 -16.18
CA TYR A 402 -36.96 19.47 -14.92
C TYR A 402 -36.37 20.81 -14.50
N ASN A 403 -37.21 21.66 -13.90
CA ASN A 403 -36.87 22.90 -13.17
C ASN A 403 -36.08 22.65 -11.87
N LYS A 404 -35.41 21.50 -11.71
CA LYS A 404 -34.60 21.17 -10.53
C LYS A 404 -33.15 21.56 -10.79
N SER A 405 -32.44 21.96 -9.75
CA SER A 405 -31.01 22.33 -9.82
C SER A 405 -30.06 21.13 -9.72
N LEU A 406 -30.54 19.99 -9.20
CA LEU A 406 -29.74 18.79 -8.95
C LEU A 406 -30.52 17.50 -9.32
N PRO A 407 -29.82 16.40 -9.70
CA PRO A 407 -30.39 15.08 -9.89
C PRO A 407 -31.11 14.51 -8.65
N ASP A 408 -32.25 13.85 -8.86
CA ASP A 408 -33.07 13.23 -7.79
C ASP A 408 -32.29 12.17 -6.99
N GLU A 409 -31.31 11.50 -7.61
CA GLU A 409 -30.44 10.53 -6.94
C GLU A 409 -29.71 11.10 -5.72
N PHE A 410 -29.53 12.43 -5.65
CA PHE A 410 -28.82 13.08 -4.55
C PHE A 410 -29.69 13.28 -3.31
N ASP A 411 -31.01 13.27 -3.46
CA ASP A 411 -31.96 13.35 -2.34
C ASP A 411 -31.79 12.12 -1.41
N ASP A 412 -31.33 10.98 -1.95
CA ASP A 412 -31.02 9.77 -1.17
C ASP A 412 -29.86 9.96 -0.19
N LEU A 413 -29.04 11.01 -0.30
CA LEU A 413 -27.97 11.29 0.66
C LEU A 413 -28.44 12.11 1.85
N VAL A 414 -29.46 12.95 1.64
CA VAL A 414 -29.93 13.94 2.60
C VAL A 414 -30.59 13.24 3.80
N ASP A 415 -30.44 13.83 4.98
CA ASP A 415 -30.95 13.34 6.27
C ASP A 415 -30.40 11.97 6.70
N LYS A 416 -29.33 11.50 6.06
CA LYS A 416 -28.63 10.26 6.44
C LYS A 416 -27.32 10.57 7.16
N LYS A 417 -27.08 9.80 8.21
CA LYS A 417 -25.86 9.86 9.03
C LYS A 417 -24.77 8.96 8.44
N TYR A 418 -23.55 9.47 8.43
CA TYR A 418 -22.37 8.77 7.93
C TYR A 418 -21.17 8.98 8.86
N GLY A 419 -20.28 7.99 8.88
CA GLY A 419 -18.90 8.18 9.30
C GLY A 419 -18.07 8.64 8.09
N PHE A 420 -17.37 9.77 8.24
CA PHE A 420 -16.49 10.36 7.24
C PHE A 420 -15.04 10.26 7.70
N LYS A 421 -14.17 9.69 6.88
CA LYS A 421 -12.73 9.79 7.03
C LYS A 421 -12.22 10.91 6.12
N ILE A 422 -11.50 11.85 6.71
CA ILE A 422 -11.06 13.08 6.08
C ILE A 422 -9.55 13.18 6.20
N ASP A 423 -8.87 13.39 5.08
CA ASP A 423 -7.43 13.61 5.06
C ASP A 423 -7.15 15.12 4.97
N ILE A 424 -6.62 15.70 6.06
CA ILE A 424 -6.25 17.12 6.12
C ILE A 424 -4.87 17.27 5.51
N THR A 425 -4.79 17.96 4.37
CA THR A 425 -3.55 18.10 3.60
C THR A 425 -2.77 19.35 4.00
N ASN A 426 -1.49 19.43 3.61
CA ASN A 426 -0.68 20.65 3.78
C ASN A 426 -1.35 21.88 3.16
N TYR A 427 -2.10 21.70 2.06
CA TYR A 427 -2.84 22.78 1.43
C TYR A 427 -3.93 23.33 2.35
N ASN A 428 -4.66 22.46 3.05
CA ASN A 428 -5.71 22.86 4.00
C ASN A 428 -5.11 23.66 5.17
N VAL A 429 -3.98 23.20 5.71
CA VAL A 429 -3.27 23.84 6.83
C VAL A 429 -2.71 25.20 6.42
N ILE A 430 -1.99 25.29 5.30
CA ILE A 430 -1.31 26.51 4.86
C ILE A 430 -2.31 27.59 4.45
N ASN A 431 -3.35 27.22 3.70
CA ASN A 431 -4.30 28.19 3.13
C ASN A 431 -5.53 28.43 4.01
N LYS A 432 -5.62 27.77 5.17
CA LYS A 432 -6.82 27.76 6.05
C LYS A 432 -8.09 27.49 5.26
N CYS A 433 -8.01 26.54 4.34
CA CYS A 433 -9.03 26.30 3.33
C CYS A 433 -10.06 25.29 3.84
N GLN A 434 -11.33 25.70 3.90
CA GLN A 434 -12.45 24.93 4.44
C GLN A 434 -13.01 23.87 3.47
N PHE A 435 -12.29 23.54 2.39
CA PHE A 435 -12.67 22.46 1.48
C PHE A 435 -11.98 21.16 1.89
N PHE A 436 -12.72 20.30 2.59
CA PHE A 436 -12.22 18.99 2.99
C PHE A 436 -12.65 17.90 2.00
N THR A 437 -11.70 17.04 1.66
CA THR A 437 -11.93 15.90 0.76
C THR A 437 -12.20 14.66 1.57
N ILE A 438 -13.29 13.97 1.25
CA ILE A 438 -13.63 12.67 1.86
C ILE A 438 -12.75 11.61 1.21
N SER A 439 -11.92 10.95 2.02
CA SER A 439 -11.12 9.82 1.55
C SER A 439 -11.97 8.55 1.55
N LYS A 440 -12.77 8.33 2.60
CA LYS A 440 -13.75 7.24 2.69
C LYS A 440 -14.97 7.61 3.53
N MET A 441 -16.10 6.96 3.24
CA MET A 441 -17.32 7.09 4.02
C MET A 441 -18.05 5.77 4.26
N THR A 442 -18.82 5.69 5.35
CA THR A 442 -19.64 4.53 5.71
C THR A 442 -20.99 4.94 6.27
N ASN A 443 -22.05 4.20 5.93
CA ASN A 443 -23.39 4.29 6.53
C ASN A 443 -23.76 3.05 7.35
N ASP A 444 -22.79 2.19 7.66
CA ASP A 444 -23.03 0.99 8.45
C ASP A 444 -23.41 1.38 9.89
N SER A 445 -24.62 1.01 10.29
CA SER A 445 -25.18 1.34 11.61
C SER A 445 -24.39 0.74 12.77
N SER A 446 -23.72 -0.40 12.58
CA SER A 446 -22.88 -1.02 13.60
C SER A 446 -21.61 -0.21 13.85
N ILE A 447 -20.97 0.26 12.77
CA ILE A 447 -19.76 1.09 12.84
C ILE A 447 -20.13 2.46 13.40
N ILE A 448 -21.20 3.08 12.90
CA ILE A 448 -21.67 4.38 13.41
C ILE A 448 -22.00 4.29 14.90
N GLY A 449 -22.71 3.25 15.33
CA GLY A 449 -23.04 3.08 16.75
C GLY A 449 -21.80 2.87 17.64
N GLU A 450 -20.75 2.22 17.14
CA GLU A 450 -19.48 2.07 17.86
C GLU A 450 -18.68 3.39 17.89
N LEU A 451 -18.68 4.13 16.77
CA LEU A 451 -18.11 5.47 16.71
C LEU A 451 -18.80 6.43 17.69
N GLU A 452 -20.13 6.43 17.73
CA GLU A 452 -20.91 7.28 18.65
C GLU A 452 -20.67 6.93 20.12
N LYS A 453 -20.46 5.64 20.45
CA LYS A 453 -20.05 5.25 21.81
C LYS A 453 -18.70 5.83 22.19
N ASN A 454 -17.75 5.89 21.24
CA ASN A 454 -16.45 6.52 21.49
C ASN A 454 -16.58 8.04 21.66
N PHE A 455 -17.54 8.70 20.98
CA PHE A 455 -17.86 10.12 21.20
C PHE A 455 -18.50 10.39 22.57
N ASN A 456 -19.34 9.48 23.06
CA ASN A 456 -20.12 9.66 24.30
C ASN A 456 -19.37 9.24 25.58
N LEU A 457 -18.13 8.76 25.51
CA LEU A 457 -17.33 8.45 26.71
C LEU A 457 -16.74 9.68 27.42
N GLU A 458 -16.95 10.89 26.88
CA GLU A 458 -16.53 12.16 27.50
C GLU A 458 -17.69 13.08 27.93
N GLU A 459 -18.95 12.73 27.66
CA GLU A 459 -20.12 13.46 28.21
C GLU A 459 -20.62 12.75 29.47
N ASP A 460 -19.92 12.98 30.58
CA ASP A 460 -20.35 12.60 31.93
C ASP A 460 -21.48 13.56 32.37
N ASP A 461 -22.68 13.34 31.84
CA ASP A 461 -23.90 14.04 32.26
C ASP A 461 -24.38 13.51 33.62
N SER A 462 -23.71 13.94 34.68
CA SER A 462 -24.36 14.07 35.98
C SER A 462 -25.09 15.41 35.99
N TRP A 463 -26.42 15.39 35.89
CA TRP A 463 -27.37 16.01 36.83
C TRP A 463 -28.79 15.84 36.27
N THR A 464 -29.57 15.03 36.99
CA THR A 464 -31.01 14.83 36.82
C THR A 464 -31.79 16.13 37.10
N ALA A 465 -32.77 16.46 36.25
CA ALA A 465 -34.19 16.61 36.62
C ALA A 465 -35.03 17.24 35.48
N ASP A 466 -36.10 16.52 35.10
CA ASP A 466 -37.43 16.97 34.67
C ASP A 466 -37.59 18.28 33.88
N ASN A 467 -37.94 18.16 32.58
CA ASN A 467 -39.31 18.44 32.06
C ASN A 467 -39.31 18.76 30.55
N VAL A 468 -40.20 18.05 29.85
CA VAL A 468 -41.01 18.50 28.69
C VAL A 468 -40.29 18.99 27.43
N THR A 469 -40.44 18.19 26.37
CA THR A 469 -40.25 18.55 24.96
C THR A 469 -41.04 19.80 24.56
N PRO A 470 -40.42 20.80 23.90
CA PRO A 470 -41.15 21.73 23.06
C PRO A 470 -40.80 21.52 21.59
N ILE A 471 -41.79 21.03 20.85
CA ILE A 471 -41.90 21.23 19.40
C ILE A 471 -41.97 22.75 19.17
N PHE A 472 -41.04 23.32 18.40
CA PHE A 472 -41.22 24.64 17.79
C PHE A 472 -41.16 24.57 16.27
N LYS A 473 -42.30 24.97 15.70
CA LYS A 473 -42.60 25.17 14.28
C LYS A 473 -41.66 26.22 13.68
N LEU A 474 -41.27 25.98 12.42
CA LEU A 474 -40.79 27.03 11.53
C LEU A 474 -41.81 28.17 11.48
N ASN A 475 -41.35 29.40 11.70
CA ASN A 475 -41.97 30.60 11.18
C ASN A 475 -40.87 31.56 10.69
N GLU A 476 -41.06 32.07 9.48
CA GLU A 476 -40.33 33.15 8.83
C GLU A 476 -40.23 34.40 9.72
N ILE A 477 -39.06 35.05 9.80
CA ILE A 477 -38.92 36.51 9.84
C ILE A 477 -37.62 36.94 9.13
N GLU A 478 -37.78 37.97 8.32
CA GLU A 478 -36.85 38.66 7.42
C GLU A 478 -35.69 39.42 8.10
N SER A 479 -34.63 39.58 7.29
CA SER A 479 -33.67 40.69 7.19
C SER A 479 -33.34 41.57 8.42
N ILE A 480 -32.09 41.47 8.89
CA ILE A 480 -31.33 42.63 9.40
C ILE A 480 -29.94 42.65 8.76
N SER A 481 -29.60 43.81 8.22
CA SER A 481 -28.44 44.12 7.40
C SER A 481 -27.27 44.74 8.18
N LYS A 482 -26.04 44.45 7.71
CA LYS A 482 -24.76 45.22 7.78
C LYS A 482 -23.94 45.23 9.07
N ALA A 483 -22.84 44.44 9.04
CA ALA A 483 -21.42 44.75 9.35
C ALA A 483 -20.74 43.40 9.69
N ASP A 484 -19.63 42.91 9.12
CA ASP A 484 -18.49 43.49 8.43
C ASP A 484 -18.07 42.63 7.22
N LYS A 485 -17.76 43.27 6.09
CA LYS A 485 -17.17 42.60 4.92
C LYS A 485 -15.66 42.39 5.16
N VAL A 486 -15.28 41.25 5.74
CA VAL A 486 -13.94 40.69 5.50
C VAL A 486 -14.01 39.88 4.21
N LYS A 487 -13.50 40.48 3.14
CA LYS A 487 -13.52 39.96 1.78
C LYS A 487 -12.43 38.89 1.63
N LEU A 488 -12.70 37.65 2.08
CA LEU A 488 -11.88 36.49 1.71
C LEU A 488 -12.20 36.10 0.26
N LYS A 489 -11.45 36.70 -0.66
CA LYS A 489 -11.45 36.34 -2.08
C LYS A 489 -10.47 35.18 -2.26
N CYS A 490 -10.95 33.94 -2.16
CA CYS A 490 -10.33 32.84 -2.89
C CYS A 490 -11.30 32.49 -4.02
N SER A 491 -10.90 32.72 -5.26
CA SER A 491 -11.65 32.28 -6.43
C SER A 491 -11.60 30.75 -6.47
N LEU A 492 -12.75 30.12 -6.64
CA LEU A 492 -12.88 28.66 -6.68
C LEU A 492 -12.00 28.04 -7.78
N ASP A 493 -11.77 28.77 -8.89
CA ASP A 493 -10.95 28.32 -10.01
C ASP A 493 -9.45 28.28 -9.72
N GLU A 494 -8.93 29.07 -8.77
CA GLU A 494 -7.50 29.07 -8.39
C GLU A 494 -7.15 27.93 -7.42
N ILE A 495 -8.13 27.37 -6.69
CA ILE A 495 -7.95 26.29 -5.72
C ILE A 495 -7.83 24.91 -6.41
N TYR A 496 -8.46 24.75 -7.59
CA TYR A 496 -8.55 23.48 -8.31
C TYR A 496 -7.61 23.35 -9.52
N ASP A 497 -6.62 24.23 -9.68
CA ASP A 497 -5.50 23.96 -10.58
C ASP A 497 -4.62 22.86 -9.95
N VAL A 498 -5.06 21.61 -10.13
CA VAL A 498 -4.35 20.40 -9.69
C VAL A 498 -3.16 20.13 -10.61
N ASP A 499 -2.16 20.98 -10.53
CA ASP A 499 -0.77 20.66 -10.86
C ASP A 499 0.06 21.30 -9.73
N GLU A 500 0.76 20.51 -8.92
CA GLU A 500 2.11 20.08 -9.32
C GLU A 500 2.66 18.88 -8.51
N PRO A 501 3.83 18.30 -8.87
CA PRO A 501 4.00 16.88 -9.19
C PRO A 501 4.85 16.14 -8.12
N LEU A 502 5.10 14.84 -8.21
CA LEU A 502 6.42 14.34 -8.66
C LEU A 502 6.30 12.89 -9.15
N SER A 503 6.18 12.74 -10.47
CA SER A 503 6.63 11.55 -11.18
C SER A 503 7.94 11.87 -11.88
N TYR A 504 9.04 11.24 -11.47
CA TYR A 504 10.21 11.08 -12.34
C TYR A 504 10.47 9.58 -12.51
N SER A 505 10.28 9.14 -13.76
CA SER A 505 10.92 7.98 -14.36
C SER A 505 11.79 8.53 -15.47
N SER A 506 13.06 8.13 -15.50
CA SER A 506 14.03 8.52 -16.51
C SER A 506 14.45 7.27 -17.29
N THR A 507 14.03 7.19 -18.55
CA THR A 507 14.68 6.36 -19.56
C THR A 507 15.13 7.27 -20.69
N LYS A 508 16.45 7.48 -20.81
CA LYS A 508 17.18 7.25 -22.07
C LYS A 508 18.69 7.40 -21.90
N ALA A 509 19.38 6.57 -22.67
CA ALA A 509 20.81 6.42 -22.78
C ALA A 509 21.51 7.61 -23.46
N ARG A 510 22.84 7.62 -23.29
CA ARG A 510 23.89 8.50 -23.83
C ARG A 510 23.82 8.77 -25.35
N GLN A 511 24.16 10.01 -25.71
CA GLN A 511 25.07 10.42 -26.80
C GLN A 511 25.39 11.92 -26.59
N SER A 512 26.56 12.29 -26.08
CA SER A 512 27.83 12.64 -26.77
C SER A 512 27.86 14.04 -27.40
N LEU A 513 28.85 14.84 -26.96
CA LEU A 513 29.64 15.90 -27.62
C LEU A 513 29.86 17.07 -26.62
N SER A 514 30.95 17.11 -25.85
CA SER A 514 32.34 17.49 -26.21
C SER A 514 32.60 19.00 -26.14
N SER A 515 33.52 19.36 -25.22
CA SER A 515 34.48 20.49 -25.23
C SER A 515 33.90 21.92 -25.27
N SER A 516 34.38 22.91 -24.53
CA SER A 516 35.71 23.16 -23.95
C SER A 516 35.59 24.29 -22.91
N GLY A 517 36.35 24.21 -21.82
CA GLY A 517 36.42 25.26 -20.81
C GLY A 517 37.17 26.52 -21.26
N LYS A 518 36.99 27.60 -20.49
CA LYS A 518 38.07 28.39 -19.87
C LYS A 518 37.46 29.45 -18.95
N GLU A 519 38.13 29.64 -17.82
CA GLU A 519 37.99 30.75 -16.90
C GLU A 519 38.14 32.09 -17.64
N ASP A 520 37.35 33.08 -17.25
CA ASP A 520 37.87 34.45 -17.19
C ASP A 520 37.14 35.27 -16.13
N ASN A 521 37.96 35.98 -15.37
CA ASN A 521 37.59 36.86 -14.27
C ASN A 521 37.02 38.21 -14.75
N PHE A 522 36.31 38.85 -13.81
CA PHE A 522 36.14 40.29 -13.60
C PHE A 522 34.88 41.03 -14.08
N LYS A 523 34.32 41.70 -13.06
CA LYS A 523 33.73 43.05 -13.00
C LYS A 523 32.21 43.20 -13.19
N LEU A 524 31.57 43.30 -12.02
CA LEU A 524 30.54 44.30 -11.72
C LEU A 524 30.72 45.61 -12.49
N LEU A 525 29.66 46.10 -13.10
CA LEU A 525 29.20 47.50 -13.11
C LEU A 525 27.78 47.56 -13.75
N THR A 526 26.80 47.93 -12.94
CA THR A 526 25.46 48.45 -13.29
C THR A 526 25.55 49.80 -14.04
N PRO A 527 24.44 50.41 -14.53
CA PRO A 527 23.43 49.95 -15.51
C PRO A 527 23.15 51.07 -16.58
N LYS A 528 22.30 50.82 -17.58
CA LYS A 528 21.48 51.82 -18.33
C LYS A 528 20.52 51.06 -19.27
N LEU A 529 19.21 51.08 -19.00
CA LEU A 529 18.19 52.03 -19.47
C LEU A 529 17.86 51.94 -20.98
N GLU A 530 16.56 51.69 -21.20
CA GLU A 530 15.73 51.94 -22.38
C GLU A 530 16.03 51.06 -23.62
N LYS A 531 15.05 50.36 -24.21
CA LYS A 531 13.61 50.58 -24.32
C LYS A 531 12.89 49.24 -24.51
#